data_AF-A0A0D0KDB9-F1
#
_entry.id   AF-A0A0D0KDB9-F1
#
_cell.length_a   1.000
_cell.length_b   1.000
_cell.length_c   1.000
_cell.angle_alpha   90.00
_cell.angle_beta   90.00
_cell.angle_gamma   90.00
#
_symmetry.space_group_name_H-M   'P 1'
#
loop_
_entity.id
_entity.type
_entity.pdbx_description
1 polymer ?
#
loop_
_entity_poly.entity_id
_entity_poly.type
_entity_poly.pdbx_seq_one_letter_code
_entity_poly.pdbx_strand_id
1 'polypeptide(L)'
;MVDPEQGRSAGSTRAGGTWRWLRWVGAIALIGLLVGEGVYLWPRLHESWRALTEIHWGFAAACVVTQAVSLSAFARVQKQLLHAGGVRITQRRSLSVIYGSTAMALTLPAGQVFSTAFTYRETRRWGASPVVASWQLAISGVIAALGLAVLGVTGAFLVGGSADPIALVVPVVGVVAIVLTVRYIRSHPQAIIAVGRWGLSKYNSLRNNDPDTGMVRLDEIVEQVRSVRLGPRDASLALGFSAVHRLADVACLGFACYAIGADPKIYGLLIAFSASKTVGSIPGAPGGLVIVDATLIATLTTAASISASQAVASALVYRLVSFILVALVGWIVFLVIFRKHQHEDLHFDLEVEQREMTELRTQQRPTSGDTSTTRE
;
A
#
# COMPACT_ATOMS: atom_id res chain seq x y z
N MET A 1 -13.82 -58.10 23.12
CA MET A 1 -14.63 -58.39 21.91
C MET A 1 -15.81 -57.42 21.92
N VAL A 2 -15.60 -56.22 21.38
CA VAL A 2 -16.66 -55.25 21.03
C VAL A 2 -16.12 -54.47 19.84
N ASP A 3 -16.76 -54.64 18.68
CA ASP A 3 -16.56 -53.91 17.43
C ASP A 3 -17.58 -52.74 17.36
N PRO A 4 -17.52 -51.82 16.37
CA PRO A 4 -17.48 -50.38 16.62
C PRO A 4 -18.62 -49.64 15.88
N GLU A 5 -18.48 -48.33 15.76
CA GLU A 5 -19.24 -47.40 14.90
C GLU A 5 -20.64 -46.97 15.35
N GLN A 6 -20.73 -45.68 15.72
CA GLN A 6 -21.74 -44.79 15.14
C GLN A 6 -21.18 -43.37 15.08
N GLY A 7 -20.87 -42.96 13.86
CA GLY A 7 -20.40 -41.62 13.54
C GLY A 7 -21.43 -40.55 13.90
N ARG A 8 -20.93 -39.46 14.49
CA ARG A 8 -21.57 -38.16 14.37
C ARG A 8 -20.66 -37.28 13.52
N SER A 9 -21.08 -37.20 12.26
CA SER A 9 -20.60 -36.31 11.20
C SER A 9 -20.22 -34.93 11.72
N ALA A 10 -19.00 -34.52 11.36
CA ALA A 10 -18.49 -33.17 11.44
C ALA A 10 -19.50 -32.16 10.89
N GLY A 11 -19.84 -31.17 11.70
CA GLY A 11 -20.57 -29.98 11.26
C GLY A 11 -19.67 -29.10 10.40
N SER A 12 -19.54 -29.45 9.11
CA SER A 12 -18.94 -28.60 8.09
C SER A 12 -19.91 -27.50 7.68
N THR A 13 -20.03 -26.45 8.50
CA THR A 13 -20.75 -25.24 8.08
C THR A 13 -20.11 -24.01 8.70
N ARG A 14 -19.38 -23.24 7.88
CA ARG A 14 -19.35 -21.74 7.84
C ARG A 14 -18.16 -21.13 7.08
N ALA A 15 -17.55 -21.79 6.08
CA ALA A 15 -16.53 -21.14 5.23
C ALA A 15 -17.12 -20.29 4.06
N GLY A 16 -18.45 -20.30 3.86
CA GLY A 16 -19.11 -19.63 2.72
C GLY A 16 -19.58 -18.19 2.95
N GLY A 17 -19.54 -17.67 4.18
CA GLY A 17 -20.13 -16.38 4.53
C GLY A 17 -19.24 -15.16 4.22
N THR A 18 -17.95 -15.27 4.52
CA THR A 18 -16.98 -14.16 4.41
C THR A 18 -16.73 -13.74 2.96
N TRP A 19 -16.72 -14.66 2.00
CA TRP A 19 -16.52 -14.32 0.58
C TRP A 19 -17.73 -13.64 -0.06
N ARG A 20 -18.95 -14.07 0.29
CA ARG A 20 -20.17 -13.33 -0.09
C ARG A 20 -20.14 -11.93 0.49
N TRP A 21 -19.73 -11.78 1.75
CA TRP A 21 -19.59 -10.49 2.41
C TRP A 21 -18.51 -9.62 1.75
N LEU A 22 -17.30 -10.13 1.45
CA LEU A 22 -16.26 -9.36 0.73
C LEU A 22 -16.73 -8.89 -0.66
N ARG A 23 -17.50 -9.73 -1.37
CA ARG A 23 -18.05 -9.38 -2.69
C ARG A 23 -19.10 -8.27 -2.59
N TRP A 24 -19.96 -8.34 -1.58
CA TRP A 24 -20.92 -7.27 -1.27
C TRP A 24 -20.23 -6.02 -0.74
N VAL A 25 -19.20 -6.14 0.09
CA VAL A 25 -18.41 -5.01 0.59
C VAL A 25 -17.67 -4.32 -0.54
N GLY A 26 -17.02 -5.06 -1.46
CA GLY A 26 -16.38 -4.47 -2.64
C GLY A 26 -17.38 -3.78 -3.57
N ALA A 27 -18.55 -4.40 -3.80
CA ALA A 27 -19.61 -3.79 -4.61
C ALA A 27 -20.26 -2.57 -3.94
N ILE A 28 -20.55 -2.64 -2.64
CA ILE A 28 -21.10 -1.53 -1.84
C ILE A 28 -20.08 -0.42 -1.69
N ALA A 29 -18.80 -0.72 -1.50
CA ALA A 29 -17.74 0.27 -1.44
C ALA A 29 -17.57 0.94 -2.81
N LEU A 30 -17.62 0.20 -3.92
CA LEU A 30 -17.59 0.77 -5.27
C LEU A 30 -18.82 1.64 -5.56
N ILE A 31 -20.02 1.19 -5.19
CA ILE A 31 -21.26 1.96 -5.38
C ILE A 31 -21.28 3.19 -4.47
N GLY A 32 -20.93 3.04 -3.20
CA GLY A 32 -20.82 4.14 -2.24
C GLY A 32 -19.76 5.16 -2.67
N LEU A 33 -18.67 4.70 -3.27
CA LEU A 33 -17.68 5.57 -3.89
C LEU A 33 -18.25 6.34 -5.07
N LEU A 34 -18.87 5.66 -6.04
CA LEU A 34 -19.47 6.31 -7.22
C LEU A 34 -20.58 7.30 -6.84
N VAL A 35 -21.41 6.96 -5.84
CA VAL A 35 -22.50 7.81 -5.34
C VAL A 35 -21.95 8.98 -4.52
N GLY A 36 -20.99 8.75 -3.62
CA GLY A 36 -20.37 9.79 -2.80
C GLY A 36 -19.62 10.81 -3.66
N GLU A 37 -18.86 10.33 -4.64
CA GLU A 37 -18.23 11.17 -5.66
C GLU A 37 -19.29 11.93 -6.46
N GLY A 38 -20.30 11.25 -7.00
CA GLY A 38 -21.38 11.89 -7.76
C GLY A 38 -22.08 13.03 -7.00
N VAL A 39 -22.39 12.84 -5.72
CA VAL A 39 -23.04 13.85 -4.86
C VAL A 39 -22.08 15.00 -4.52
N TYR A 40 -20.82 14.71 -4.18
CA TYR A 40 -19.81 15.73 -3.89
C TYR A 40 -19.50 16.60 -5.13
N LEU A 41 -19.53 15.97 -6.30
CA LEU A 41 -19.15 16.57 -7.57
C LEU A 41 -20.30 17.31 -8.24
N TRP A 42 -21.56 16.94 -7.97
CA TRP A 42 -22.74 17.52 -8.59
C TRP A 42 -22.77 19.06 -8.60
N PRO A 43 -22.46 19.78 -7.48
CA PRO A 43 -22.48 21.24 -7.48
C PRO A 43 -21.34 21.84 -8.32
N ARG A 44 -20.16 21.23 -8.29
CA ARG A 44 -18.96 21.69 -9.02
C ARG A 44 -18.99 21.34 -10.51
N LEU A 45 -19.70 20.27 -10.86
CA LEU A 45 -19.97 19.84 -12.23
C LEU A 45 -20.86 20.84 -12.96
N HIS A 46 -21.82 21.47 -12.27
CA HIS A 46 -22.69 22.47 -12.89
C HIS A 46 -21.90 23.68 -13.41
N GLU A 47 -20.90 24.14 -12.65
CA GLU A 47 -20.01 25.25 -13.04
C GLU A 47 -19.02 24.87 -14.14
N SER A 48 -18.64 23.58 -14.23
CA SER A 48 -17.61 23.08 -15.15
C SER A 48 -18.17 22.30 -16.36
N TRP A 49 -19.50 22.21 -16.50
CA TRP A 49 -20.17 21.36 -17.49
C TRP A 49 -19.73 21.63 -18.93
N ARG A 50 -19.48 22.91 -19.25
CA ARG A 50 -18.98 23.35 -20.56
C ARG A 50 -17.59 22.81 -20.88
N ALA A 51 -16.69 22.71 -19.89
CA ALA A 51 -15.34 22.19 -20.10
C ALA A 51 -15.31 20.66 -20.27
N LEU A 52 -16.32 19.94 -19.77
CA LEU A 52 -16.44 18.49 -19.93
C LEU A 52 -17.13 18.08 -21.24
N THR A 53 -17.90 18.97 -21.85
CA THR A 53 -18.59 18.69 -23.13
C THR A 53 -17.64 18.70 -24.33
N GLU A 54 -16.51 19.39 -24.21
CA GLU A 54 -15.45 19.46 -25.24
C GLU A 54 -14.23 18.58 -24.88
N ILE A 55 -14.48 17.38 -24.34
CA ILE A 55 -13.39 16.45 -24.00
C ILE A 55 -12.63 16.01 -25.25
N HIS A 56 -11.31 16.19 -25.19
CA HIS A 56 -10.38 15.69 -26.19
C HIS A 56 -10.05 14.23 -25.88
N TRP A 57 -10.78 13.32 -26.53
CA TRP A 57 -10.69 11.87 -26.31
C TRP A 57 -9.27 11.28 -26.47
N GLY A 58 -8.44 11.89 -27.32
CA GLY A 58 -7.04 11.48 -27.49
C GLY A 58 -6.21 11.65 -26.21
N PHE A 59 -6.36 12.79 -25.52
CA PHE A 59 -5.70 13.04 -24.25
C PHE A 59 -6.33 12.24 -23.10
N ALA A 60 -7.64 12.01 -23.13
CA ALA A 60 -8.30 11.11 -22.18
C ALA A 60 -7.78 9.67 -22.29
N ALA A 61 -7.59 9.16 -23.52
CA ALA A 61 -6.98 7.86 -23.75
C ALA A 61 -5.51 7.82 -23.29
N ALA A 62 -4.74 8.88 -23.57
CA ALA A 62 -3.36 9.01 -23.09
C ALA A 62 -3.30 8.98 -21.55
N CYS A 63 -4.22 9.66 -20.86
CA CYS A 63 -4.37 9.64 -19.41
C CYS A 63 -4.52 8.20 -18.89
N VAL A 64 -5.45 7.41 -19.46
CA VAL A 64 -5.65 5.99 -19.11
C VAL A 64 -4.39 5.16 -19.37
N VAL A 65 -3.74 5.35 -20.50
CA VAL A 65 -2.49 4.62 -20.85
C VAL A 65 -1.38 4.94 -19.86
N THR A 66 -1.16 6.22 -19.54
CA THR A 66 -0.15 6.62 -18.55
C THR A 66 -0.45 6.05 -17.17
N GLN A 67 -1.72 5.99 -16.75
CA GLN A 67 -2.10 5.34 -15.50
C GLN A 67 -1.78 3.84 -15.51
N ALA A 68 -2.05 3.14 -16.61
CA ALA A 68 -1.71 1.73 -16.75
C ALA A 68 -0.20 1.49 -16.74
N VAL A 69 0.58 2.37 -17.39
CA VAL A 69 2.05 2.36 -17.37
C VAL A 69 2.56 2.57 -15.94
N SER A 70 1.98 3.53 -15.22
CA SER A 70 2.32 3.84 -13.83
C SER A 70 2.17 2.60 -12.93
N LEU A 71 1.00 1.95 -12.93
CA LEU A 71 0.76 0.75 -12.11
C LEU A 71 1.61 -0.44 -12.56
N SER A 72 1.86 -0.56 -13.86
CA SER A 72 2.76 -1.60 -14.40
C SER A 72 4.20 -1.39 -13.96
N ALA A 73 4.67 -0.15 -13.91
CA ALA A 73 6.00 0.19 -13.41
C ALA A 73 6.10 -0.05 -11.90
N PHE A 74 5.08 0.33 -11.12
CA PHE A 74 5.05 0.06 -9.68
C PHE A 74 5.06 -1.45 -9.36
N ALA A 75 4.33 -2.26 -10.14
CA ALA A 75 4.41 -3.71 -10.05
C ALA A 75 5.81 -4.25 -10.38
N ARG A 76 6.56 -3.63 -11.31
CA ARG A 76 7.95 -4.01 -11.58
C ARG A 76 8.88 -3.66 -10.42
N VAL A 77 8.66 -2.52 -9.74
CA VAL A 77 9.40 -2.17 -8.51
C VAL A 77 9.20 -3.27 -7.47
N GLN A 78 7.95 -3.63 -7.18
CA GLN A 78 7.66 -4.66 -6.18
C GLN A 78 8.27 -6.02 -6.55
N LYS A 79 8.13 -6.44 -7.81
CA LYS A 79 8.76 -7.65 -8.34
C LYS A 79 10.29 -7.63 -8.16
N GLN A 80 10.94 -6.51 -8.46
CA GLN A 80 12.41 -6.41 -8.35
C GLN A 80 12.88 -6.48 -6.90
N LEU A 81 12.15 -5.83 -5.99
CA LEU A 81 12.43 -5.91 -4.55
C LEU A 81 12.30 -7.35 -4.04
N LEU A 82 11.24 -8.06 -4.43
CA LEU A 82 11.07 -9.47 -4.07
C LEU A 82 12.15 -10.36 -4.67
N HIS A 83 12.56 -10.09 -5.91
CA HIS A 83 13.66 -10.80 -6.57
C HIS A 83 14.98 -10.66 -5.79
N ALA A 84 15.29 -9.45 -5.32
CA ALA A 84 16.45 -9.19 -4.47
C ALA A 84 16.38 -9.92 -3.12
N GLY A 85 15.16 -10.16 -2.61
CA GLY A 85 14.89 -10.99 -1.44
C GLY A 85 14.86 -12.51 -1.72
N GLY A 86 15.25 -12.94 -2.92
CA GLY A 86 15.28 -14.36 -3.31
C GLY A 86 13.95 -14.93 -3.82
N VAL A 87 12.89 -14.10 -3.89
CA VAL A 87 11.54 -14.55 -4.27
C VAL A 87 11.25 -14.18 -5.71
N ARG A 88 11.16 -15.18 -6.58
CA ARG A 88 10.92 -14.98 -8.02
C ARG A 88 9.42 -15.05 -8.32
N ILE A 89 8.86 -13.92 -8.76
CA ILE A 89 7.45 -13.85 -9.18
C ILE A 89 7.32 -13.35 -10.62
N THR A 90 6.19 -13.70 -11.26
CA THR A 90 5.85 -13.19 -12.59
C THR A 90 5.28 -11.78 -12.51
N GLN A 91 5.42 -11.01 -13.59
CA GLN A 91 4.88 -9.64 -13.66
C GLN A 91 3.36 -9.61 -13.45
N ARG A 92 2.65 -10.60 -13.99
CA ARG A 92 1.18 -10.69 -13.87
C ARG A 92 0.74 -10.86 -12.42
N ARG A 93 1.44 -11.68 -11.64
CA ARG A 93 1.14 -11.87 -10.20
C ARG A 93 1.35 -10.59 -9.41
N SER A 94 2.50 -9.92 -9.61
CA SER A 94 2.77 -8.64 -8.95
C SER A 94 1.75 -7.57 -9.32
N LEU A 95 1.42 -7.47 -10.61
CA LEU A 95 0.44 -6.51 -11.11
C LEU A 95 -0.95 -6.75 -10.53
N SER A 96 -1.35 -8.02 -10.39
CA SER A 96 -2.64 -8.38 -9.80
C SER A 96 -2.74 -7.95 -8.34
N VAL A 97 -1.66 -8.12 -7.57
CA VAL A 97 -1.59 -7.65 -6.17
C VAL A 97 -1.61 -6.14 -6.10
N ILE A 98 -0.87 -5.43 -6.96
CA ILE A 98 -0.89 -3.95 -7.00
C ILE A 98 -2.30 -3.42 -7.31
N TYR A 99 -3.00 -3.99 -8.28
CA TYR A 99 -4.36 -3.59 -8.60
C TYR A 99 -5.33 -3.87 -7.44
N GLY A 100 -5.29 -5.07 -6.86
CA GLY A 100 -6.13 -5.42 -5.71
C GLY A 100 -5.83 -4.57 -4.47
N SER A 101 -4.55 -4.38 -4.16
CA SER A 101 -4.11 -3.57 -3.01
C SER A 101 -4.45 -2.10 -3.20
N THR A 102 -4.32 -1.57 -4.43
CA THR A 102 -4.73 -0.18 -4.73
C THR A 102 -6.23 -0.04 -4.61
N ALA A 103 -7.03 -0.96 -5.14
CA ALA A 103 -8.48 -0.91 -4.98
C ALA A 103 -8.89 -0.87 -3.49
N MET A 104 -8.31 -1.74 -2.65
CA MET A 104 -8.54 -1.71 -1.21
C MET A 104 -8.12 -0.38 -0.57
N ALA A 105 -6.97 0.16 -0.99
CA ALA A 105 -6.45 1.44 -0.50
C ALA A 105 -7.40 2.60 -0.76
N LEU A 106 -8.07 2.58 -1.91
CA LEU A 106 -8.94 3.66 -2.38
C LEU A 106 -10.36 3.54 -1.84
N THR A 107 -10.88 2.33 -1.61
CA THR A 107 -12.30 2.12 -1.29
C THR A 107 -12.61 1.81 0.16
N LEU A 108 -11.64 1.31 0.96
CA LEU A 108 -11.89 0.91 2.34
C LEU A 108 -11.58 2.04 3.35
N PRO A 109 -12.36 2.16 4.44
CA PRO A 109 -11.95 2.98 5.58
C PRO A 109 -10.65 2.42 6.15
N ALA A 110 -9.65 3.28 6.38
CA ALA A 110 -8.27 2.86 6.67
C ALA A 110 -7.65 1.97 5.56
N GLY A 111 -8.03 2.19 4.30
CA GLY A 111 -7.64 1.36 3.16
C GLY A 111 -6.12 1.14 3.02
N GLN A 112 -5.30 2.12 3.41
CA GLN A 112 -3.84 1.96 3.41
C GLN A 112 -3.37 0.80 4.31
N VAL A 113 -4.02 0.60 5.47
CA VAL A 113 -3.72 -0.50 6.39
C VAL A 113 -4.11 -1.83 5.77
N PHE A 114 -5.32 -1.93 5.24
CA PHE A 114 -5.82 -3.15 4.58
C PHE A 114 -5.00 -3.51 3.33
N SER A 115 -4.65 -2.52 2.51
CA SER A 115 -3.82 -2.67 1.32
C SER A 115 -2.41 -3.19 1.66
N THR A 116 -1.80 -2.64 2.69
CA THR A 116 -0.48 -3.07 3.17
C THR A 116 -0.54 -4.49 3.72
N ALA A 117 -1.56 -4.80 4.53
CA ALA A 117 -1.78 -6.14 5.07
C ALA A 117 -2.03 -7.18 3.96
N PHE A 118 -2.85 -6.84 2.96
CA PHE A 118 -3.10 -7.70 1.80
C PHE A 118 -1.81 -7.96 1.01
N THR A 119 -1.04 -6.91 0.73
CA THR A 119 0.26 -7.02 0.04
C THR A 119 1.23 -7.89 0.83
N TYR A 120 1.29 -7.71 2.16
CA TYR A 120 2.10 -8.54 3.04
C TYR A 120 1.68 -10.02 2.97
N ARG A 121 0.38 -10.32 3.09
CA ARG A 121 -0.13 -11.70 3.02
C ARG A 121 0.20 -12.37 1.69
N GLU A 122 -0.01 -11.69 0.56
CA GLU A 122 0.27 -12.24 -0.76
C GLU A 122 1.76 -12.46 -1.01
N THR A 123 2.61 -11.55 -0.56
CA THR A 123 4.07 -11.74 -0.68
C THR A 123 4.56 -12.91 0.17
N ARG A 124 4.00 -13.10 1.37
CA ARG A 124 4.26 -14.28 2.22
C ARG A 124 3.84 -15.58 1.54
N ARG A 125 2.69 -15.60 0.86
CA ARG A 125 2.20 -16.78 0.09
C ARG A 125 3.14 -17.18 -1.04
N TRP A 126 3.84 -16.23 -1.63
CA TRP A 126 4.84 -16.51 -2.67
C TRP A 126 6.17 -17.05 -2.12
N GLY A 127 6.26 -17.29 -0.81
CA GLY A 127 7.44 -17.83 -0.15
C GLY A 127 8.40 -16.76 0.40
N ALA A 128 8.02 -15.47 0.39
CA ALA A 128 8.82 -14.45 1.05
C ALA A 128 8.82 -14.69 2.56
N SER A 129 9.98 -14.64 3.22
CA SER A 129 10.06 -14.66 4.69
C SER A 129 9.38 -13.42 5.29
N PRO A 130 8.97 -13.42 6.58
CA PRO A 130 8.37 -12.24 7.23
C PRO A 130 9.27 -11.00 7.10
N VAL A 131 10.56 -11.25 7.18
CA VAL A 131 11.64 -10.29 7.02
C VAL A 131 11.64 -9.69 5.62
N VAL A 132 11.68 -10.52 4.58
CA VAL A 132 11.73 -10.05 3.18
C VAL A 132 10.47 -9.25 2.83
N ALA A 133 9.30 -9.72 3.26
CA ALA A 133 8.04 -9.02 3.01
C ALA A 133 8.01 -7.65 3.72
N SER A 134 8.42 -7.59 4.99
CA SER A 134 8.46 -6.34 5.77
C SER A 134 9.47 -5.35 5.20
N TRP A 135 10.66 -5.84 4.84
CA TRP A 135 11.71 -5.06 4.20
C TRP A 135 11.26 -4.51 2.84
N GLN A 136 10.57 -5.32 2.03
CA GLN A 136 10.05 -4.91 0.73
C GLN A 136 9.05 -3.78 0.87
N LEU A 137 8.14 -3.86 1.84
CA LEU A 137 7.16 -2.82 2.11
C LEU A 137 7.84 -1.53 2.60
N ALA A 138 8.80 -1.66 3.52
CA ALA A 138 9.56 -0.53 4.03
C ALA A 138 10.33 0.20 2.92
N ILE A 139 11.09 -0.55 2.09
CA ILE A 139 11.84 0.04 0.99
C ILE A 139 10.92 0.65 -0.07
N SER A 140 9.80 0.01 -0.39
CA SER A 140 8.81 0.58 -1.29
C SER A 140 8.27 1.91 -0.76
N GLY A 141 8.03 2.02 0.55
CA GLY A 141 7.62 3.27 1.21
C GLY A 141 8.69 4.36 1.14
N VAL A 142 9.95 4.01 1.39
CA VAL A 142 11.10 4.94 1.26
C VAL A 142 11.23 5.43 -0.19
N ILE A 143 11.21 4.52 -1.16
CA ILE A 143 11.27 4.86 -2.59
C ILE A 143 10.11 5.79 -2.96
N ALA A 144 8.91 5.51 -2.44
CA ALA A 144 7.75 6.35 -2.68
C ALA A 144 7.91 7.77 -2.11
N ALA A 145 8.38 7.89 -0.87
CA ALA A 145 8.62 9.18 -0.21
C ALA A 145 9.72 9.98 -0.92
N LEU A 146 10.85 9.34 -1.27
CA LEU A 146 11.93 9.97 -2.03
C LEU A 146 11.45 10.44 -3.40
N GLY A 147 10.65 9.63 -4.10
CA GLY A 147 10.08 10.01 -5.39
C GLY A 147 9.21 11.27 -5.29
N LEU A 148 8.36 11.37 -4.25
CA LEU A 148 7.55 12.58 -4.01
C LEU A 148 8.42 13.79 -3.69
N ALA A 149 9.43 13.62 -2.83
CA ALA A 149 10.31 14.71 -2.45
C ALA A 149 11.10 15.24 -3.65
N VAL A 150 11.63 14.36 -4.51
CA VAL A 150 12.31 14.76 -5.76
C VAL A 150 11.37 15.55 -6.66
N LEU A 151 10.13 15.08 -6.90
CA LEU A 151 9.17 15.81 -7.73
C LEU A 151 8.84 17.19 -7.14
N GLY A 152 8.63 17.28 -5.82
CA GLY A 152 8.33 18.54 -5.15
C GLY A 152 9.48 19.53 -5.23
N VAL A 153 10.71 19.06 -4.98
CA VAL A 153 11.95 19.85 -5.10
C VAL A 153 12.17 20.32 -6.53
N THR A 154 12.04 19.44 -7.51
CA THR A 154 12.17 19.80 -8.93
C THR A 154 11.12 20.81 -9.34
N GLY A 155 9.86 20.62 -8.93
CA GLY A 155 8.79 21.59 -9.16
C GLY A 155 9.11 22.96 -8.56
N ALA A 156 9.55 23.02 -7.31
CA ALA A 156 9.92 24.26 -6.63
C ALA A 156 11.13 24.96 -7.27
N PHE A 157 12.16 24.22 -7.67
CA PHE A 157 13.32 24.79 -8.37
C PHE A 157 12.94 25.41 -9.72
N LEU A 158 12.02 24.78 -10.46
CA LEU A 158 11.59 25.25 -11.78
C LEU A 158 10.69 26.51 -11.73
N VAL A 159 10.12 26.85 -10.56
CA VAL A 159 9.33 28.09 -10.39
C VAL A 159 10.21 29.35 -10.55
N GLY A 160 11.50 29.27 -10.16
CA GLY A 160 12.47 30.35 -10.30
C GLY A 160 12.27 31.54 -9.34
N GLY A 161 13.30 31.87 -8.55
CA GLY A 161 13.52 33.16 -7.88
C GLY A 161 12.59 33.60 -6.73
N SER A 162 11.37 33.08 -6.64
CA SER A 162 10.37 33.47 -5.61
C SER A 162 9.66 32.28 -4.97
N ALA A 163 10.26 31.09 -5.05
CA ALA A 163 9.81 29.95 -4.25
C ALA A 163 10.10 30.21 -2.77
N ASP A 164 9.07 30.04 -1.93
CA ASP A 164 9.20 30.09 -0.47
C ASP A 164 10.37 29.18 -0.04
N PRO A 165 11.39 29.69 0.68
CA PRO A 165 12.49 28.88 1.19
C PRO A 165 12.02 27.62 1.93
N ILE A 166 10.87 27.68 2.60
CA ILE A 166 10.28 26.54 3.31
C ILE A 166 9.86 25.44 2.32
N ALA A 167 9.30 25.79 1.16
CA ALA A 167 8.90 24.85 0.12
C ALA A 167 10.10 24.10 -0.52
N LEU A 168 11.31 24.68 -0.46
CA LEU A 168 12.55 24.04 -0.89
C LEU A 168 13.22 23.26 0.24
N VAL A 169 13.31 23.82 1.45
CA VAL A 169 14.02 23.24 2.59
C VAL A 169 13.33 21.99 3.10
N VAL A 170 12.00 21.98 3.24
CA VAL A 170 11.27 20.84 3.80
C VAL A 170 11.51 19.53 3.04
N PRO A 171 11.32 19.46 1.71
CA PRO A 171 11.57 18.21 1.00
C PRO A 171 13.06 17.86 0.87
N VAL A 172 13.98 18.84 0.85
CA VAL A 172 15.43 18.56 0.92
C VAL A 172 15.81 17.94 2.27
N VAL A 173 15.35 18.52 3.38
CA VAL A 173 15.54 17.96 4.73
C VAL A 173 14.89 16.59 4.82
N GLY A 174 13.72 16.38 4.22
CA GLY A 174 13.06 15.08 4.14
C GLY A 174 13.92 14.02 3.43
N VAL A 175 14.50 14.35 2.27
CA VAL A 175 15.42 13.45 1.55
C VAL A 175 16.65 13.16 2.39
N VAL A 176 17.27 14.18 2.97
CA VAL A 176 18.46 14.03 3.82
C VAL A 176 18.15 13.15 5.03
N ALA A 177 17.03 13.40 5.73
CA ALA A 177 16.58 12.61 6.86
C ALA A 177 16.37 11.15 6.46
N ILE A 178 15.68 10.87 5.36
CA ILE A 178 15.49 9.49 4.85
C ILE A 178 16.83 8.82 4.56
N VAL A 179 17.75 9.50 3.87
CA VAL A 179 19.08 8.96 3.56
C VAL A 179 19.87 8.68 4.84
N LEU A 180 19.86 9.60 5.81
CA LEU A 180 20.51 9.43 7.10
C LEU A 180 19.89 8.29 7.89
N THR A 181 18.56 8.16 7.94
CA THR A 181 17.86 7.05 8.60
C THR A 181 18.23 5.72 7.95
N VAL A 182 18.22 5.61 6.62
CA VAL A 182 18.62 4.38 5.91
C VAL A 182 20.09 4.05 6.18
N ARG A 183 20.98 5.05 6.19
CA ARG A 183 22.39 4.85 6.53
C ARG A 183 22.59 4.41 7.97
N TYR A 184 21.89 5.04 8.92
CA TYR A 184 21.92 4.71 10.34
C TYR A 184 21.42 3.30 10.60
N ILE A 185 20.30 2.91 9.98
CA ILE A 185 19.74 1.55 10.01
C ILE A 185 20.76 0.52 9.49
N ARG A 186 21.46 0.84 8.40
CA ARG A 186 22.49 -0.04 7.82
C ARG A 186 23.75 -0.14 8.69
N SER A 187 24.16 0.94 9.35
CA SER A 187 25.38 0.97 10.18
C SER A 187 25.16 0.50 11.62
N HIS A 188 23.93 0.57 12.15
CA HIS A 188 23.58 0.18 13.51
C HIS A 188 22.45 -0.87 13.53
N PRO A 189 22.68 -2.07 12.98
CA PRO A 189 21.67 -3.14 13.01
C PRO A 189 21.26 -3.51 14.45
N GLN A 190 22.18 -3.36 15.42
CA GLN A 190 21.96 -3.57 16.86
C GLN A 190 20.85 -2.66 17.44
N ALA A 191 20.73 -1.42 16.96
CA ALA A 191 19.74 -0.47 17.47
C ALA A 191 18.30 -0.87 17.08
N ILE A 192 18.11 -1.45 15.89
CA ILE A 192 16.80 -1.94 15.44
C ILE A 192 16.38 -3.17 16.24
N ILE A 193 17.33 -4.07 16.52
CA ILE A 193 17.10 -5.23 17.37
C ILE A 193 16.71 -4.78 18.77
N ALA A 194 17.40 -3.79 19.34
CA ALA A 194 17.11 -3.25 20.66
C ALA A 194 15.71 -2.62 20.75
N VAL A 195 15.30 -1.87 19.72
CA VAL A 195 13.93 -1.31 19.64
C VAL A 195 12.89 -2.43 19.49
N GLY A 196 13.17 -3.45 18.67
CA GLY A 196 12.31 -4.63 18.53
C GLY A 196 12.16 -5.41 19.84
N ARG A 197 13.26 -5.64 20.56
CA ARG A 197 13.29 -6.29 21.88
C ARG A 197 12.54 -5.47 22.93
N TRP A 198 12.72 -4.15 22.93
CA TRP A 198 11.99 -3.26 23.83
C TRP A 198 10.48 -3.25 23.53
N GLY A 199 10.09 -3.24 22.26
CA GLY A 199 8.69 -3.31 21.85
C GLY A 199 8.05 -4.65 22.24
N LEU A 200 8.77 -5.75 22.03
CA LEU A 200 8.31 -7.09 22.38
C LEU A 200 8.21 -7.28 23.90
N SER A 201 9.19 -6.79 24.67
CA SER A 201 9.15 -6.86 26.14
C SER A 201 8.00 -6.03 26.70
N LYS A 202 7.73 -4.86 26.11
CA LYS A 202 6.59 -4.02 26.51
C LYS A 202 5.26 -4.67 26.13
N TYR A 203 5.15 -5.29 24.95
CA TYR A 203 3.97 -6.04 24.54
C TYR A 203 3.72 -7.27 25.43
N ASN A 204 4.77 -8.03 25.74
CA ASN A 204 4.72 -9.18 26.63
C ASN A 204 4.34 -8.76 28.05
N SER A 205 4.89 -7.66 28.56
CA SER A 205 4.49 -7.04 29.83
C SER A 205 3.02 -6.63 29.85
N LEU A 206 2.50 -6.06 28.75
CA LEU A 206 1.08 -5.70 28.61
C LEU A 206 0.16 -6.92 28.52
N ARG A 207 0.64 -8.04 27.96
CA ARG A 207 -0.06 -9.33 27.86
C ARG A 207 0.16 -10.24 29.07
N ASN A 208 0.95 -9.82 30.06
CA ASN A 208 1.37 -10.62 31.21
C ASN A 208 2.11 -11.92 30.84
N ASN A 209 2.79 -11.91 29.70
CA ASN A 209 3.64 -13.00 29.22
C ASN A 209 5.08 -12.82 29.72
N ASP A 210 5.85 -13.91 29.76
CA ASP A 210 7.26 -13.88 30.14
C ASP A 210 8.06 -12.94 29.20
N PRO A 211 8.92 -12.04 29.75
CA PRO A 211 9.71 -11.07 28.98
C PRO A 211 10.49 -11.68 27.81
N ASP A 212 10.92 -12.93 27.92
CA ASP A 212 11.76 -13.59 26.90
C ASP A 212 10.96 -14.35 25.82
N THR A 213 9.62 -14.38 25.94
CA THR A 213 8.73 -15.06 24.98
C THR A 213 8.88 -14.44 23.59
N GLY A 214 9.44 -15.20 22.63
CA GLY A 214 9.63 -14.78 21.24
C GLY A 214 10.98 -14.14 20.91
N MET A 215 11.89 -13.98 21.87
CA MET A 215 13.24 -13.40 21.67
C MET A 215 14.11 -14.22 20.69
N VAL A 216 14.08 -15.55 20.77
CA VAL A 216 14.82 -16.45 19.85
C VAL A 216 14.33 -16.28 18.41
N ARG A 217 13.02 -16.11 18.22
CA ARG A 217 12.42 -15.91 16.91
C ARG A 217 12.75 -14.53 16.35
N LEU A 218 12.84 -13.51 17.20
CA LEU A 218 13.33 -12.18 16.83
C LEU A 218 14.79 -12.23 16.36
N ASP A 219 15.64 -13.03 17.02
CA ASP A 219 17.04 -13.19 16.63
C ASP A 219 17.19 -13.92 15.28
N GLU A 220 16.39 -14.96 15.01
CA GLU A 220 16.34 -15.60 13.69
C GLU A 220 15.86 -14.66 12.57
N ILE A 221 14.84 -13.84 12.87
CA ILE A 221 14.31 -12.80 11.95
C ILE A 221 15.42 -11.78 11.65
N VAL A 222 16.17 -11.36 12.65
CA VAL A 222 17.26 -10.39 12.52
C VAL A 222 18.44 -10.94 11.71
N GLU A 223 18.80 -12.20 11.93
CA GLU A 223 19.87 -12.87 11.17
C GLU A 223 19.47 -12.98 9.68
N GLN A 224 18.19 -13.24 9.40
CA GLN A 224 17.64 -13.17 8.04
C GLN A 224 17.59 -11.74 7.47
N VAL A 225 17.39 -10.69 8.27
CA VAL A 225 17.45 -9.29 7.79
C VAL A 225 18.86 -8.96 7.28
N ARG A 226 19.90 -9.49 7.93
CA ARG A 226 21.30 -9.26 7.55
C ARG A 226 21.69 -9.92 6.22
N SER A 227 20.98 -10.96 5.79
CA SER A 227 21.29 -11.67 4.54
C SER A 227 20.65 -11.05 3.29
N VAL A 228 19.65 -10.17 3.44
CA VAL A 228 19.00 -9.50 2.30
C VAL A 228 19.78 -8.27 1.87
N ARG A 229 20.68 -8.44 0.90
CA ARG A 229 21.38 -7.34 0.23
C ARG A 229 20.76 -7.08 -1.14
N LEU A 230 20.25 -5.87 -1.36
CA LEU A 230 19.97 -5.37 -2.70
C LEU A 230 21.28 -5.31 -3.48
N GLY A 231 21.40 -6.11 -4.53
CA GLY A 231 22.45 -5.91 -5.51
C GLY A 231 22.34 -4.51 -6.14
N PRO A 232 23.46 -3.86 -6.52
CA PRO A 232 23.44 -2.53 -7.13
C PRO A 232 22.61 -2.49 -8.43
N ARG A 233 22.54 -3.60 -9.17
CA ARG A 233 21.71 -3.75 -10.37
C ARG A 233 20.22 -3.79 -10.06
N ASP A 234 19.81 -4.50 -9.01
CA ASP A 234 18.40 -4.57 -8.62
C ASP A 234 17.92 -3.23 -8.07
N ALA A 235 18.80 -2.54 -7.34
CA ALA A 235 18.54 -1.18 -6.87
C ALA A 235 18.38 -0.20 -8.04
N SER A 236 19.25 -0.23 -9.05
CA SER A 236 19.14 0.68 -10.20
C SER A 236 17.88 0.41 -11.05
N LEU A 237 17.52 -0.86 -11.24
CA LEU A 237 16.27 -1.24 -11.93
C LEU A 237 15.03 -0.80 -11.15
N ALA A 238 15.00 -1.03 -9.83
CA ALA A 238 13.90 -0.59 -8.97
C ALA A 238 13.75 0.94 -8.97
N LEU A 239 14.86 1.68 -8.93
CA LEU A 239 14.85 3.14 -9.05
C LEU A 239 14.36 3.60 -10.42
N GLY A 240 14.81 2.95 -11.51
CA GLY A 240 14.35 3.25 -12.87
C GLY A 240 12.84 3.04 -13.03
N PHE A 241 12.30 1.91 -12.57
CA PHE A 241 10.86 1.66 -12.60
C PHE A 241 10.08 2.60 -11.67
N SER A 242 10.65 2.98 -10.53
CA SER A 242 10.04 4.00 -9.67
C SER A 242 9.97 5.37 -10.36
N ALA A 243 11.02 5.77 -11.07
CA ALA A 243 11.01 7.00 -11.85
C ALA A 243 9.94 6.96 -12.95
N VAL A 244 9.83 5.85 -13.69
CA VAL A 244 8.77 5.65 -14.68
C VAL A 244 7.38 5.73 -14.05
N HIS A 245 7.17 5.07 -12.91
CA HIS A 245 5.90 5.14 -12.17
C HIS A 245 5.53 6.59 -11.83
N ARG A 246 6.48 7.35 -11.27
CA ARG A 246 6.26 8.74 -10.84
C ARG A 246 6.02 9.69 -12.02
N LEU A 247 6.81 9.57 -13.08
CA LEU A 247 6.63 10.39 -14.28
C LEU A 247 5.31 10.07 -14.98
N ALA A 248 4.92 8.79 -15.04
CA ALA A 248 3.65 8.37 -15.63
C ALA A 248 2.45 8.88 -14.82
N ASP A 249 2.54 8.91 -13.49
CA ASP A 249 1.51 9.51 -12.63
C ASP A 249 1.37 11.03 -12.86
N VAL A 250 2.48 11.77 -12.96
CA VAL A 250 2.44 13.21 -13.28
C VAL A 250 1.91 13.45 -14.69
N ALA A 251 2.32 12.62 -15.67
CA ALA A 251 1.82 12.68 -17.04
C ALA A 251 0.32 12.38 -17.10
N CYS A 252 -0.18 11.45 -16.29
CA CYS A 252 -1.61 11.15 -16.15
C CYS A 252 -2.39 12.41 -15.73
N LEU A 253 -1.89 13.15 -14.73
CA LEU A 253 -2.46 14.43 -14.33
C LEU A 253 -2.38 15.49 -15.45
N GLY A 254 -1.24 15.61 -16.13
CA GLY A 254 -1.08 16.54 -17.25
C GLY A 254 -2.03 16.24 -18.41
N PHE A 255 -2.18 14.97 -18.79
CA PHE A 255 -3.13 14.56 -19.82
C PHE A 255 -4.59 14.75 -19.40
N ALA A 256 -4.91 14.67 -18.10
CA ALA A 256 -6.23 15.04 -17.61
C ALA A 256 -6.51 16.54 -17.81
N CYS A 257 -5.50 17.41 -17.63
CA CYS A 257 -5.62 18.83 -17.95
C CYS A 257 -5.79 19.08 -19.46
N TYR A 258 -4.97 18.44 -20.30
CA TYR A 258 -5.10 18.60 -21.76
C TYR A 258 -6.42 18.04 -22.29
N ALA A 259 -6.99 17.01 -21.66
CA ALA A 259 -8.28 16.44 -22.05
C ALA A 259 -9.43 17.45 -21.96
N ILE A 260 -9.35 18.42 -21.03
CA ILE A 260 -10.35 19.49 -20.85
C ILE A 260 -9.92 20.82 -21.48
N GLY A 261 -8.86 20.80 -22.32
CA GLY A 261 -8.36 21.98 -23.03
C GLY A 261 -7.58 22.97 -22.17
N ALA A 262 -7.08 22.55 -21.00
CA ALA A 262 -6.18 23.37 -20.19
C ALA A 262 -4.72 23.21 -20.64
N ASP A 263 -3.94 24.27 -20.43
CA ASP A 263 -2.50 24.30 -20.71
C ASP A 263 -1.73 24.56 -19.41
N PRO A 264 -1.51 23.52 -18.59
CA PRO A 264 -0.86 23.67 -17.29
C PRO A 264 0.65 23.83 -17.42
N LYS A 265 1.23 24.71 -16.62
CA LYS A 265 2.69 24.79 -16.51
C LYS A 265 3.25 23.53 -15.84
N ILE A 266 4.32 22.98 -16.42
CA ILE A 266 4.93 21.70 -15.98
C ILE A 266 5.36 21.74 -14.52
N TYR A 267 6.00 22.84 -14.07
CA TYR A 267 6.41 22.98 -12.67
C TYR A 267 5.22 22.96 -11.71
N GLY A 268 4.09 23.54 -12.13
CA GLY A 268 2.85 23.54 -11.37
C GLY A 268 2.21 22.16 -11.26
N LEU A 269 2.30 21.34 -12.31
CA LEU A 269 1.88 19.93 -12.25
C LEU A 269 2.70 19.13 -11.24
N LEU A 270 4.02 19.32 -11.20
CA LEU A 270 4.91 18.66 -10.25
C LEU A 270 4.58 19.05 -8.81
N ILE A 271 4.38 20.34 -8.55
CA ILE A 271 3.99 20.84 -7.23
C ILE A 271 2.61 20.32 -6.84
N ALA A 272 1.62 20.43 -7.74
CA ALA A 272 0.26 20.01 -7.46
C ALA A 272 0.16 18.51 -7.17
N PHE A 273 0.85 17.69 -7.96
CA PHE A 273 0.91 16.25 -7.75
C PHE A 273 1.61 15.89 -6.42
N SER A 274 2.78 16.47 -6.15
CA SER A 274 3.57 16.17 -4.95
C SER A 274 2.87 16.62 -3.67
N ALA A 275 2.29 17.83 -3.65
CA ALA A 275 1.53 18.36 -2.53
C ALA A 275 0.31 17.47 -2.22
N SER A 276 -0.48 17.15 -3.26
CA SER A 276 -1.70 16.34 -3.10
C SER A 276 -1.40 14.94 -2.58
N LYS A 277 -0.36 14.27 -3.12
CA LYS A 277 0.07 12.94 -2.64
C LYS A 277 0.64 12.98 -1.23
N THR A 278 1.29 14.07 -0.84
CA THR A 278 1.83 14.25 0.52
C THR A 278 0.69 14.38 1.53
N VAL A 279 -0.29 15.23 1.25
CA VAL A 279 -1.51 15.38 2.07
C VAL A 279 -2.27 14.06 2.17
N GLY A 280 -2.36 13.31 1.06
CA GLY A 280 -3.03 12.01 1.02
C GLY A 280 -2.32 10.89 1.80
N SER A 281 -1.08 11.09 2.24
CA SER A 281 -0.33 10.10 3.03
C SER A 281 -0.65 10.12 4.53
N ILE A 282 -1.39 11.14 5.01
CA ILE A 282 -1.73 11.29 6.44
C ILE A 282 -2.79 10.25 6.82
N PRO A 283 -2.52 9.35 7.79
CA PRO A 283 -3.47 8.34 8.24
C PRO A 283 -4.71 8.97 8.90
N GLY A 284 -5.90 8.48 8.57
CA GLY A 284 -7.14 8.83 9.26
C GLY A 284 -8.11 9.74 8.51
N ALA A 285 -7.73 10.31 7.36
CA ALA A 285 -8.69 10.96 6.47
C ALA A 285 -9.43 9.87 5.66
N PRO A 286 -10.76 9.66 5.85
CA PRO A 286 -11.50 8.68 5.06
C PRO A 286 -11.40 9.04 3.58
N GLY A 287 -10.70 8.19 2.82
CA GLY A 287 -10.41 8.36 1.38
C GLY A 287 -9.52 9.55 1.00
N GLY A 288 -9.07 10.37 1.95
CA GLY A 288 -8.35 11.63 1.68
C GLY A 288 -9.14 12.63 0.82
N LEU A 289 -10.41 12.34 0.49
CA LEU A 289 -11.02 12.82 -0.74
C LEU A 289 -11.15 14.35 -0.76
N VAL A 290 -11.58 14.95 0.35
CA VAL A 290 -11.86 16.39 0.40
C VAL A 290 -10.57 17.21 0.47
N ILE A 291 -9.62 16.81 1.32
CA ILE A 291 -8.40 17.59 1.56
C ILE A 291 -7.43 17.43 0.38
N VAL A 292 -7.30 16.21 -0.16
CA VAL A 292 -6.45 15.94 -1.33
C VAL A 292 -6.98 16.69 -2.55
N ASP A 293 -8.30 16.74 -2.75
CA ASP A 293 -8.88 17.49 -3.87
C ASP A 293 -8.76 18.98 -3.73
N ALA A 294 -9.05 19.51 -2.55
CA ALA A 294 -8.87 20.93 -2.30
C ALA A 294 -7.42 21.32 -2.56
N THR A 295 -6.46 20.50 -2.10
CA THR A 295 -5.04 20.71 -2.35
C THR A 295 -4.72 20.65 -3.84
N LEU A 296 -5.19 19.63 -4.55
CA LEU A 296 -4.95 19.45 -5.99
C LEU A 296 -5.52 20.61 -6.81
N ILE A 297 -6.78 20.96 -6.58
CA ILE A 297 -7.46 22.04 -7.30
C ILE A 297 -6.80 23.39 -7.00
N ALA A 298 -6.51 23.67 -5.72
CA ALA A 298 -5.86 24.91 -5.33
C ALA A 298 -4.47 25.05 -5.97
N THR A 299 -3.65 24.00 -5.92
CA THR A 299 -2.30 24.02 -6.49
C THR A 299 -2.28 24.00 -8.02
N LEU A 300 -3.23 23.34 -8.68
CA LEU A 300 -3.42 23.48 -10.12
C LEU A 300 -3.77 24.93 -10.50
N THR A 301 -4.66 25.56 -9.73
CA THR A 301 -5.06 26.95 -9.98
C THR A 301 -3.89 27.92 -9.78
N THR A 302 -3.15 27.77 -8.67
CA THR A 302 -2.10 28.73 -8.29
C THR A 302 -0.75 28.44 -8.91
N ALA A 303 -0.29 27.18 -8.87
CA ALA A 303 1.05 26.81 -9.34
C ALA A 303 1.05 26.43 -10.82
N ALA A 304 0.03 25.70 -11.31
CA ALA A 304 -0.07 25.36 -12.73
C ALA A 304 -0.72 26.47 -13.57
N SER A 305 -1.23 27.52 -12.92
CA SER A 305 -1.79 28.74 -13.53
C SER A 305 -2.94 28.48 -14.52
N ILE A 306 -3.77 27.49 -14.22
CA ILE A 306 -5.00 27.21 -14.98
C ILE A 306 -6.21 27.80 -14.24
N SER A 307 -7.31 28.05 -14.95
CA SER A 307 -8.52 28.60 -14.32
C SER A 307 -9.12 27.64 -13.29
N ALA A 308 -9.86 28.15 -12.29
CA ALA A 308 -10.46 27.33 -11.25
C ALA A 308 -11.42 26.26 -11.82
N SER A 309 -12.22 26.61 -12.84
CA SER A 309 -13.11 25.67 -13.53
C SER A 309 -12.32 24.57 -14.25
N GLN A 310 -11.22 24.92 -14.94
CA GLN A 310 -10.33 23.94 -15.55
C GLN A 310 -9.63 23.06 -14.53
N ALA A 311 -9.20 23.61 -13.39
CA ALA A 311 -8.56 22.85 -12.31
C ALA A 311 -9.52 21.82 -11.71
N VAL A 312 -10.77 22.23 -11.45
CA VAL A 312 -11.83 21.31 -11.02
C VAL A 312 -12.02 20.22 -12.07
N ALA A 313 -12.30 20.57 -13.33
CA ALA A 313 -12.55 19.61 -14.40
C ALA A 313 -11.38 18.62 -14.60
N SER A 314 -10.14 19.13 -14.56
CA SER A 314 -8.92 18.31 -14.66
C SER A 314 -8.80 17.32 -13.50
N ALA A 315 -9.06 17.78 -12.27
CA ALA A 315 -9.06 16.92 -11.10
C ALA A 315 -10.12 15.81 -11.22
N LEU A 316 -11.27 16.11 -11.84
CA LEU A 316 -12.33 15.12 -12.06
C LEU A 316 -11.91 14.05 -13.05
N VAL A 317 -11.37 14.44 -14.20
CA VAL A 317 -10.86 13.50 -15.20
C VAL A 317 -9.75 12.65 -14.61
N TYR A 318 -8.81 13.27 -13.90
CA TYR A 318 -7.73 12.56 -13.23
C TYR A 318 -8.25 11.56 -12.20
N ARG A 319 -9.28 11.91 -11.40
CA ARG A 319 -9.92 10.97 -10.47
C ARG A 319 -10.65 9.83 -11.16
N LEU A 320 -11.41 10.14 -12.21
CA LEU A 320 -12.12 9.11 -12.95
C LEU A 320 -11.15 8.02 -13.44
N VAL A 321 -9.97 8.43 -13.88
CA VAL A 321 -8.92 7.52 -14.36
C VAL A 321 -8.08 6.93 -13.22
N SER A 322 -7.42 7.75 -12.40
CA SER A 322 -6.46 7.30 -11.40
C SER A 322 -7.10 6.65 -10.18
N PHE A 323 -8.38 6.93 -9.92
CA PHE A 323 -9.05 6.50 -8.70
C PHE A 323 -10.22 5.54 -9.02
N ILE A 324 -11.24 6.00 -9.75
CA ILE A 324 -12.45 5.21 -10.01
C ILE A 324 -12.13 4.01 -10.91
N LEU A 325 -11.53 4.25 -12.08
CA LEU A 325 -11.20 3.19 -13.03
C LEU A 325 -10.21 2.19 -12.41
N VAL A 326 -9.19 2.66 -11.68
CA VAL A 326 -8.23 1.78 -11.00
C VAL A 326 -8.91 0.94 -9.92
N ALA A 327 -9.79 1.52 -9.11
CA ALA A 327 -10.54 0.78 -8.11
C ALA A 327 -11.44 -0.28 -8.75
N LEU A 328 -12.15 0.07 -9.83
CA LEU A 328 -13.00 -0.86 -10.58
C LEU A 328 -12.20 -2.02 -11.17
N VAL A 329 -11.12 -1.72 -11.89
CA VAL A 329 -10.24 -2.74 -12.46
C VAL A 329 -9.63 -3.59 -11.36
N GLY A 330 -9.20 -2.98 -10.26
CA GLY A 330 -8.59 -3.69 -9.14
C GLY A 330 -9.54 -4.63 -8.40
N TRP A 331 -10.80 -4.23 -8.20
CA TRP A 331 -11.82 -5.12 -7.66
C TRP A 331 -12.19 -6.25 -8.62
N ILE A 332 -12.25 -5.99 -9.94
CA ILE A 332 -12.45 -7.05 -10.94
C ILE A 332 -11.30 -8.06 -10.89
N VAL A 333 -10.05 -7.58 -10.90
CA VAL A 333 -8.85 -8.41 -10.79
C VAL A 333 -8.86 -9.20 -9.48
N PHE A 334 -9.18 -8.54 -8.36
CA PHE A 334 -9.27 -9.17 -7.05
C PHE A 334 -10.30 -10.30 -7.04
N LEU A 335 -11.52 -10.03 -7.52
CA LEU A 335 -12.61 -10.99 -7.53
C LEU A 335 -12.37 -12.13 -8.53
N VAL A 336 -11.71 -11.90 -9.67
CA VAL A 336 -11.47 -12.95 -10.68
C VAL A 336 -10.31 -13.85 -10.29
N ILE A 337 -9.18 -13.27 -9.87
CA ILE A 337 -7.93 -14.01 -9.64
C ILE A 337 -7.91 -14.66 -8.26
N PHE A 338 -8.40 -13.98 -7.23
CA PHE A 338 -8.33 -14.47 -5.85
C PHE A 338 -9.57 -15.29 -5.46
N ARG A 339 -10.49 -15.53 -6.41
CA ARG A 339 -11.65 -16.44 -6.25
C ARG A 339 -11.29 -17.90 -5.98
N LYS A 340 -10.08 -18.34 -6.34
CA LYS A 340 -9.68 -19.77 -6.35
C LYS A 340 -8.78 -20.23 -5.19
N HIS A 341 -8.27 -19.32 -4.35
CA HIS A 341 -7.25 -19.66 -3.34
C HIS A 341 -7.83 -20.03 -1.95
N GLN A 342 -9.11 -20.42 -1.92
CA GLN A 342 -9.93 -20.56 -0.71
C GLN A 342 -9.51 -21.69 0.25
N HIS A 343 -8.72 -22.68 -0.19
CA HIS A 343 -8.28 -23.77 0.67
C HIS A 343 -7.02 -23.42 1.49
N GLU A 344 -6.07 -22.69 0.92
CA GLU A 344 -4.81 -22.35 1.61
C GLU A 344 -4.99 -21.31 2.71
N ASP A 345 -5.89 -20.34 2.52
CA ASP A 345 -6.16 -19.27 3.51
C ASP A 345 -6.70 -19.84 4.82
N LEU A 346 -7.58 -20.83 4.72
CA LEU A 346 -8.13 -21.54 5.86
C LEU A 346 -7.04 -22.38 6.53
N HIS A 347 -6.18 -23.07 5.76
CA HIS A 347 -5.09 -23.86 6.32
C HIS A 347 -4.02 -23.00 7.01
N PHE A 348 -3.66 -21.83 6.47
CA PHE A 348 -2.67 -20.94 7.08
C PHE A 348 -3.19 -20.31 8.38
N ASP A 349 -4.42 -19.79 8.38
CA ASP A 349 -5.03 -19.23 9.59
C ASP A 349 -5.27 -20.33 10.65
N LEU A 350 -5.64 -21.54 10.24
CA LEU A 350 -5.74 -22.71 11.12
C LEU A 350 -4.37 -23.16 11.64
N GLU A 351 -3.30 -23.11 10.86
CA GLU A 351 -1.94 -23.45 11.31
C GLU A 351 -1.43 -22.44 12.34
N VAL A 352 -1.74 -21.15 12.16
CA VAL A 352 -1.41 -20.09 13.12
C VAL A 352 -2.22 -20.28 14.41
N GLU A 353 -3.54 -20.47 14.33
CA GLU A 353 -4.39 -20.74 15.49
C GLU A 353 -4.01 -22.05 16.19
N GLN A 354 -3.68 -23.12 15.45
CA GLN A 354 -3.26 -24.40 16.03
C GLN A 354 -1.93 -24.28 16.73
N ARG A 355 -0.98 -23.51 16.19
CA ARG A 355 0.29 -23.22 16.88
C ARG A 355 0.03 -22.42 18.15
N GLU A 356 -0.78 -21.36 18.09
CA GLU A 356 -1.16 -20.58 19.27
C GLU A 356 -1.86 -21.46 20.32
N MET A 357 -2.79 -22.32 19.92
CA MET A 357 -3.48 -23.25 20.82
C MET A 357 -2.57 -24.34 21.39
N THR A 358 -1.57 -24.79 20.62
CA THR A 358 -0.57 -25.78 21.07
C THR A 358 0.39 -25.15 22.07
N GLU A 359 0.80 -23.89 21.84
CA GLU A 359 1.60 -23.11 22.76
C GLU A 359 0.83 -22.85 24.07
N LEU A 360 -0.45 -22.49 23.99
CA LEU A 360 -1.34 -22.31 25.16
C LEU A 360 -1.56 -23.61 25.94
N ARG A 361 -1.73 -24.75 25.26
CA ARG A 361 -1.88 -26.07 25.92
C ARG A 361 -0.60 -26.56 26.57
N THR A 362 0.55 -26.25 25.98
CA THR A 362 1.85 -26.60 26.56
C THR A 362 2.12 -25.78 27.83
N GLN A 363 1.68 -24.51 27.86
CA GLN A 363 1.75 -23.66 29.04
C GLN A 363 0.75 -24.04 30.14
N GLN A 364 -0.40 -24.65 29.80
CA GLN A 364 -1.43 -25.03 30.77
C GLN A 364 -1.28 -26.44 31.35
N ARG A 365 -0.33 -27.28 30.91
CA ARG A 365 -0.08 -28.58 31.55
C ARG A 365 0.63 -28.35 32.89
N PRO A 366 -0.03 -28.57 34.04
CA PRO A 366 0.70 -28.64 35.30
C PRO A 366 1.56 -29.90 35.26
N THR A 367 2.84 -29.76 35.61
CA THR A 367 3.72 -30.88 35.96
C THR A 367 3.06 -31.68 37.09
N SER A 368 2.28 -32.68 36.73
CA SER A 368 1.62 -33.59 37.65
C SER A 368 2.45 -34.87 37.70
N GLY A 369 3.12 -35.07 38.84
CA GLY A 369 3.58 -36.37 39.30
C GLY A 369 5.08 -36.60 39.17
N ASP A 370 5.82 -36.35 40.25
CA ASP A 370 6.56 -37.45 40.88
C ASP A 370 6.69 -37.23 42.39
N THR A 371 5.78 -37.84 43.15
CA THR A 371 5.98 -38.16 44.57
C THR A 371 5.48 -39.59 44.78
N SER A 372 6.21 -40.55 44.23
CA SER A 372 6.10 -41.93 44.67
C SER A 372 7.07 -42.21 45.84
N THR A 373 6.47 -42.39 47.01
CA THR A 373 6.68 -43.56 47.87
C THR A 373 8.10 -43.86 48.38
N THR A 374 8.36 -43.53 49.64
CA THR A 374 9.20 -44.37 50.51
C THR A 374 8.49 -44.57 51.85
N ARG A 375 7.84 -45.75 51.97
CA ARG A 375 7.77 -46.50 53.23
C ARG A 375 9.13 -47.17 53.39
N GLU A 376 9.82 -46.91 54.49
CA GLU A 376 10.30 -47.89 55.48
C GLU A 376 10.88 -47.15 56.69
#